data_AF-A0AAE8F8S1-F1
#
_entry.id   AF-A0AAE8F8S1-F1
#
_cell.length_a   1.000
_cell.length_b   1.000
_cell.length_c   1.000
_cell.angle_alpha   90.00
_cell.angle_beta   90.00
_cell.angle_gamma   90.00
#
_symmetry.space_group_name_H-M   'P 1'
#
loop_
_entity.id
_entity.type
_entity.pdbx_description
1 polymer ?
#
loop_
_entity_poly.entity_id
_entity_poly.type
_entity_poly.pdbx_seq_one_letter_code
_entity_poly.pdbx_strand_id
1 'polypeptide(L)'
;DQGELYDPYHGQQDIADRQLRHVSDAFSEDPLRVLRVARFAARFAHLNFRIADETQALMRQMAESGELADLTAERVWKETEKALSSHNPQVYFQVLRDCGALQGLFPEIDNLFGVPAPARWHPEIDTGVHTLMALTLSAGLS
;
A
#
# COMPACT_ATOMS: atom_id res chain seq x y z
N ASP A 1 7.88 30.44 23.48
CA ASP A 1 8.62 29.97 22.30
C ASP A 1 7.62 29.63 21.21
N GLN A 2 7.49 30.49 20.21
CA GLN A 2 6.52 30.32 19.12
C GLN A 2 7.10 29.26 18.17
N GLY A 3 6.55 28.04 18.24
CA GLY A 3 7.02 26.89 17.47
C GLY A 3 6.85 27.11 15.97
N GLU A 4 7.88 27.66 15.33
CA GLU A 4 7.93 27.90 13.90
C GLU A 4 7.99 26.56 13.15
N LEU A 5 7.04 26.35 12.24
CA LEU A 5 6.93 25.15 11.44
C LEU A 5 7.78 25.27 10.18
N TYR A 6 8.82 24.45 10.07
CA TYR A 6 9.66 24.36 8.87
C TYR A 6 9.12 23.28 7.92
N ASP A 7 8.57 23.72 6.78
CA ASP A 7 7.93 22.84 5.79
C ASP A 7 8.45 23.10 4.35
N PRO A 8 9.69 22.69 4.04
CA PRO A 8 10.33 22.98 2.75
C PRO A 8 9.73 22.19 1.56
N TYR A 9 8.92 21.16 1.83
CA TYR A 9 8.35 20.27 0.82
C TYR A 9 6.82 20.35 0.75
N HIS A 10 6.23 21.35 1.42
CA HIS A 10 4.77 21.60 1.40
C HIS A 10 3.94 20.42 1.95
N GLY A 11 4.45 19.71 2.96
CA GLY A 11 3.76 18.61 3.61
C GLY A 11 2.45 19.01 4.28
N GLN A 12 2.31 20.27 4.73
CA GLN A 12 1.03 20.78 5.21
C GLN A 12 -0.04 20.81 4.10
N GLN A 13 0.37 21.20 2.89
CA GLN A 13 -0.51 21.23 1.73
C GLN A 13 -0.90 19.80 1.35
N ASP A 14 0.05 18.87 1.31
CA ASP A 14 -0.26 17.45 1.04
C ASP A 14 -1.21 16.86 2.10
N ILE A 15 -1.07 17.21 3.38
CA ILE A 15 -2.02 16.79 4.43
C ILE A 15 -3.41 17.39 4.17
N ALA A 16 -3.50 18.67 3.82
CA ALA A 16 -4.77 19.33 3.51
C ALA A 16 -5.46 18.69 2.29
N ASP A 17 -4.66 18.35 1.27
CA ASP A 17 -5.11 17.70 0.03
C ASP A 17 -5.27 16.17 0.17
N ARG A 18 -4.93 15.61 1.34
CA ARG A 18 -4.99 14.18 1.65
C ARG A 18 -4.14 13.36 0.68
N GLN A 19 -2.94 13.82 0.41
CA GLN A 19 -1.97 13.20 -0.50
C GLN A 19 -0.82 12.56 0.27
N LEU A 20 -0.44 11.35 -0.14
CA LEU A 20 0.79 10.69 0.25
C LEU A 20 1.80 10.88 -0.89
N ARG A 21 2.72 11.83 -0.71
CA ARG A 21 3.72 12.21 -1.70
C ARG A 21 5.13 11.87 -1.23
N HIS A 22 5.96 11.35 -2.14
CA HIS A 22 7.39 11.27 -1.90
C HIS A 22 8.03 12.66 -1.92
N VAL A 23 9.12 12.84 -1.18
CA VAL A 23 9.77 14.15 -1.02
C VAL A 23 10.78 14.44 -2.13
N SER A 24 11.59 13.46 -2.49
CA SER A 24 12.68 13.61 -3.47
C SER A 24 13.08 12.26 -4.06
N ASP A 25 13.95 12.29 -5.07
CA ASP A 25 14.54 11.11 -5.72
C ASP A 25 15.23 10.15 -4.74
N ALA A 26 15.64 10.67 -3.57
CA ALA A 26 16.19 9.86 -2.49
C ALA A 26 15.20 8.77 -2.05
N PHE A 27 13.89 8.88 -2.36
CA PHE A 27 12.89 7.85 -2.12
C PHE A 27 13.29 6.48 -2.68
N SER A 28 13.90 6.45 -3.87
CA SER A 28 14.31 5.20 -4.53
C SER A 28 15.50 4.50 -3.86
N GLU A 29 16.23 5.18 -2.98
CA GLU A 29 17.40 4.62 -2.27
C GLU A 29 17.04 3.51 -1.25
N ASP A 30 15.76 3.39 -0.88
CA ASP A 30 15.30 2.33 0.05
C ASP A 30 14.00 1.71 -0.46
N PRO A 31 14.03 0.49 -1.03
CA PRO A 31 12.84 -0.19 -1.55
C PRO A 31 11.75 -0.43 -0.49
N LEU A 32 12.10 -0.42 0.80
CA LEU A 32 11.13 -0.52 1.89
C LEU A 32 10.11 0.64 1.88
N ARG A 33 10.45 1.78 1.26
CA ARG A 33 9.53 2.92 1.17
C ARG A 33 8.26 2.61 0.38
N VAL A 34 8.29 1.66 -0.56
CA VAL A 34 7.08 1.17 -1.25
C VAL A 34 6.09 0.56 -0.24
N LEU A 35 6.56 -0.34 0.63
CA LEU A 35 5.73 -0.93 1.69
C LEU A 35 5.27 0.12 2.71
N ARG A 36 6.13 1.10 3.04
CA ARG A 36 5.76 2.19 3.96
C ARG A 36 4.63 3.04 3.40
N VAL A 37 4.66 3.39 2.10
CA VAL A 37 3.58 4.12 1.45
C VAL A 37 2.31 3.29 1.43
N ALA A 38 2.38 2.01 1.05
CA ALA A 38 1.23 1.11 1.11
C ALA A 38 0.63 1.01 2.52
N ARG A 39 1.49 0.94 3.56
CA ARG A 39 1.05 0.93 4.96
C ARG A 39 0.39 2.25 5.35
N PHE A 40 0.94 3.39 4.93
CA PHE A 40 0.32 4.69 5.20
C PHE A 40 -1.01 4.85 4.46
N ALA A 41 -1.11 4.36 3.23
CA ALA A 41 -2.37 4.33 2.50
C ALA A 41 -3.42 3.51 3.26
N ALA A 42 -3.07 2.32 3.74
CA ALA A 42 -3.96 1.52 4.59
C ALA A 42 -4.34 2.23 5.90
N ARG A 43 -3.37 2.85 6.57
CA ARG A 43 -3.61 3.58 7.81
C ARG A 43 -4.56 4.76 7.62
N PHE A 44 -4.44 5.52 6.53
CA PHE A 44 -5.14 6.78 6.34
C PHE A 44 -6.29 6.71 5.30
N ALA A 45 -6.61 5.53 4.78
CA ALA A 45 -7.70 5.34 3.82
C ALA A 45 -9.06 5.81 4.36
N HIS A 46 -9.39 5.52 5.62
CA HIS A 46 -10.60 6.04 6.29
C HIS A 46 -10.65 7.59 6.38
N LEU A 47 -9.51 8.26 6.24
CA LEU A 47 -9.40 9.72 6.12
C LEU A 47 -9.29 10.16 4.65
N ASN A 48 -9.68 9.34 3.69
CA ASN A 48 -9.65 9.64 2.25
C ASN A 48 -8.27 10.07 1.70
N PHE A 49 -7.18 9.64 2.33
CA PHE A 49 -5.85 9.82 1.76
C PHE A 49 -5.67 9.01 0.50
N ARG A 50 -4.98 9.58 -0.48
CA ARG A 50 -4.62 8.94 -1.76
C ARG A 50 -3.12 9.10 -1.98
N ILE A 51 -2.54 8.19 -2.76
CA ILE A 51 -1.14 8.29 -3.17
C ILE A 51 -1.09 9.27 -4.34
N ALA A 52 -0.14 10.20 -4.32
CA ALA A 52 0.06 11.12 -5.43
C ALA A 52 0.49 10.35 -6.69
N ASP A 53 -0.01 10.75 -7.87
CA ASP A 53 0.19 9.99 -9.11
C ASP A 53 1.66 9.75 -9.44
N GLU A 54 2.52 10.75 -9.23
CA GLU A 54 3.96 10.62 -9.46
C GLU A 54 4.64 9.70 -8.43
N THR A 55 4.10 9.61 -7.20
CA THR A 55 4.57 8.65 -6.19
C THR A 55 4.15 7.23 -6.57
N GLN A 56 2.93 7.05 -7.08
CA GLN A 56 2.48 5.76 -7.60
C GLN A 56 3.32 5.32 -8.81
N ALA A 57 3.66 6.24 -9.71
CA ALA A 57 4.54 5.97 -10.85
C ALA A 57 5.95 5.57 -10.41
N LEU A 58 6.53 6.26 -9.43
CA LEU A 58 7.84 5.91 -8.87
C LEU A 58 7.82 4.54 -8.19
N MET A 59 6.77 4.22 -7.43
CA MET A 59 6.60 2.90 -6.81
C MET A 59 6.52 1.78 -7.84
N ARG A 60 5.90 2.01 -9.01
CA ARG A 60 5.89 1.05 -10.13
C ARG A 60 7.29 0.81 -10.67
N GLN A 61 8.05 1.88 -10.93
CA GLN A 61 9.43 1.76 -11.42
C GLN A 61 10.32 0.97 -10.45
N MET A 62 10.18 1.21 -9.14
CA MET A 62 10.91 0.48 -8.11
C MET A 62 10.46 -0.99 -7.98
N ALA A 63 9.20 -1.29 -8.26
CA ALA A 63 8.74 -2.68 -8.28
C ALA A 63 9.28 -3.43 -9.50
N GLU A 64 9.32 -2.77 -10.65
CA GLU A 64 9.85 -3.31 -11.91
C GLU A 64 11.37 -3.48 -11.92
N SER A 65 12.12 -2.70 -11.11
CA SER A 65 13.58 -2.81 -11.01
C SER A 65 14.06 -4.13 -10.39
N GLY A 66 13.18 -4.82 -9.65
CA GLY A 66 13.50 -6.05 -8.92
C GLY A 66 14.14 -5.82 -7.55
N GLU A 67 14.45 -4.57 -7.16
CA GLU A 67 15.11 -4.23 -5.89
C GLU A 67 14.26 -4.59 -4.65
N LEU A 68 12.95 -4.77 -4.81
CA LEU A 68 12.08 -5.28 -3.74
C LEU A 68 12.49 -6.69 -3.28
N ALA A 69 13.09 -7.51 -4.13
CA ALA A 69 13.55 -8.86 -3.79
C ALA A 69 14.75 -8.85 -2.83
N ASP A 70 15.48 -7.74 -2.73
CA ASP A 70 16.61 -7.58 -1.83
C ASP A 70 16.18 -7.24 -0.39
N LEU A 71 14.88 -6.98 -0.17
CA LEU A 71 14.35 -6.75 1.17
C LEU A 71 14.34 -8.03 1.99
N THR A 72 14.88 -7.96 3.20
CA THR A 72 14.79 -9.08 4.14
C THR A 72 13.34 -9.32 4.56
N ALA A 73 12.98 -10.60 4.74
CA ALA A 73 11.63 -11.00 5.17
C ALA A 73 11.19 -10.30 6.47
N GLU A 74 12.12 -10.03 7.40
CA GLU A 74 11.83 -9.30 8.63
C GLU A 74 11.38 -7.86 8.38
N ARG A 75 12.03 -7.15 7.43
CA ARG A 75 11.65 -5.77 7.07
C ARG A 75 10.27 -5.75 6.39
N VAL A 76 10.02 -6.71 5.51
CA VAL A 76 8.71 -6.89 4.85
C VAL A 76 7.62 -7.17 5.88
N TRP A 77 7.89 -8.10 6.82
CA TRP A 77 6.93 -8.48 7.85
C TRP A 77 6.60 -7.31 8.78
N LYS A 78 7.59 -6.54 9.25
CA LYS A 78 7.34 -5.39 10.13
C LYS A 78 6.40 -4.35 9.53
N GLU A 79 6.44 -4.12 8.22
CA GLU A 79 5.52 -3.18 7.57
C GLU A 79 4.16 -3.83 7.32
N THR A 80 4.14 -5.12 6.96
CA THR A 80 2.91 -5.89 6.73
C THR A 80 2.09 -6.05 8.02
N GLU A 81 2.71 -6.44 9.14
CA GLU A 81 2.08 -6.58 10.45
C GLU A 81 1.41 -5.25 10.88
N LYS A 82 2.12 -4.13 10.75
CA LYS A 82 1.55 -2.81 11.08
C LYS A 82 0.41 -2.42 10.15
N ALA A 83 0.45 -2.83 8.88
CA ALA A 83 -0.62 -2.59 7.93
C ALA A 83 -1.87 -3.42 8.26
N LEU A 84 -1.69 -4.68 8.68
CA LEU A 84 -2.76 -5.57 9.14
C LEU A 84 -3.49 -5.02 10.36
N SER A 85 -2.79 -4.30 11.25
CA SER A 85 -3.37 -3.63 12.42
C SER A 85 -4.02 -2.27 12.12
N SER A 86 -4.20 -1.89 10.85
CA SER A 86 -4.86 -0.64 10.46
C SER A 86 -6.37 -0.82 10.27
N HIS A 87 -7.10 0.30 10.11
CA HIS A 87 -8.55 0.26 9.83
C HIS A 87 -8.87 -0.33 8.45
N ASN A 88 -7.94 -0.27 7.50
CA ASN A 88 -8.19 -0.68 6.11
C ASN A 88 -7.01 -1.52 5.56
N PRO A 89 -6.72 -2.69 6.15
CA PRO A 89 -5.56 -3.50 5.78
C PRO A 89 -5.63 -4.02 4.34
N GLN A 90 -6.83 -4.18 3.77
CA GLN A 90 -7.00 -4.53 2.36
C GLN A 90 -6.36 -3.52 1.39
N VAL A 91 -6.29 -2.24 1.79
CA VAL A 91 -5.70 -1.18 0.96
C VAL A 91 -4.18 -1.37 0.82
N TYR A 92 -3.52 -1.95 1.82
CA TYR A 92 -2.09 -2.27 1.74
C TYR A 92 -1.81 -3.21 0.56
N PHE A 93 -2.54 -4.33 0.50
CA PHE A 93 -2.39 -5.31 -0.57
C PHE A 93 -2.84 -4.76 -1.92
N GLN A 94 -3.92 -3.98 -1.96
CA GLN A 94 -4.36 -3.32 -3.18
C GLN A 94 -3.30 -2.36 -3.73
N VAL A 95 -2.70 -1.52 -2.89
CA VAL A 95 -1.64 -0.59 -3.33
C VAL A 95 -0.41 -1.34 -3.83
N LEU A 96 0.02 -2.39 -3.13
CA LEU A 96 1.14 -3.23 -3.59
C LEU A 96 0.82 -3.87 -4.95
N ARG A 97 -0.44 -4.27 -5.18
CA ARG A 97 -0.87 -4.79 -6.49
C ARG A 97 -0.88 -3.70 -7.56
N ASP A 98 -1.41 -2.53 -7.26
CA ASP A 98 -1.54 -1.40 -8.18
C ASP A 98 -0.18 -0.84 -8.64
N CYS A 99 0.87 -1.07 -7.85
CA CYS A 99 2.25 -0.76 -8.23
C CYS A 99 3.07 -1.97 -8.70
N GLY A 100 2.51 -3.18 -8.77
CA GLY A 100 3.20 -4.40 -9.19
C GLY A 100 4.11 -5.05 -8.13
N ALA A 101 4.27 -4.42 -6.97
CA ALA A 101 5.07 -4.94 -5.86
C ALA A 101 4.52 -6.24 -5.26
N LEU A 102 3.20 -6.47 -5.33
CA LEU A 102 2.56 -7.65 -4.73
C LEU A 102 3.11 -8.95 -5.32
N GLN A 103 3.35 -9.00 -6.63
CA GLN A 103 3.88 -10.17 -7.32
C GLN A 103 5.26 -10.58 -6.79
N GLY A 104 6.14 -9.61 -6.52
CA GLY A 104 7.49 -9.87 -6.01
C GLY A 104 7.53 -10.21 -4.52
N LEU A 105 6.63 -9.64 -3.72
CA LEU A 105 6.63 -9.78 -2.25
C LEU A 105 5.78 -10.96 -1.75
N PHE A 106 4.61 -11.17 -2.37
CA PHE A 106 3.61 -12.15 -1.95
C PHE A 106 2.99 -12.83 -3.20
N PRO A 107 3.77 -13.58 -3.98
CA PRO A 107 3.33 -14.15 -5.25
C PRO A 107 2.08 -15.02 -5.12
N GLU A 108 1.92 -15.74 -4.01
CA GLU A 108 0.75 -16.58 -3.76
C GLU A 108 -0.54 -15.76 -3.60
N ILE A 109 -0.45 -14.55 -3.04
CA ILE A 109 -1.59 -13.63 -2.91
C ILE A 109 -1.89 -13.00 -4.26
N ASP A 110 -0.87 -12.57 -5.00
CA ASP A 110 -1.04 -11.97 -6.33
C ASP A 110 -1.72 -12.93 -7.31
N ASN A 111 -1.38 -14.22 -7.25
CA ASN A 111 -1.95 -15.29 -8.06
C ASN A 111 -3.43 -15.57 -7.81
N LEU A 112 -4.03 -15.05 -6.71
CA LEU A 112 -5.48 -15.22 -6.47
C LEU A 112 -6.32 -14.32 -7.38
N PHE A 113 -5.78 -13.20 -7.81
CA PHE A 113 -6.49 -12.30 -8.69
C PHE A 113 -6.51 -12.84 -10.12
N GLY A 114 -7.68 -12.80 -10.74
CA GLY A 114 -8.00 -13.44 -12.02
C GLY A 114 -8.46 -14.88 -11.90
N VAL A 115 -8.38 -15.50 -10.71
CA VAL A 115 -8.90 -16.86 -10.48
C VAL A 115 -10.42 -16.78 -10.26
N PRO A 116 -11.24 -17.36 -11.16
CA PRO A 116 -12.69 -17.24 -11.07
C PRO A 116 -13.29 -18.16 -9.99
N ALA A 117 -14.31 -17.65 -9.31
CA ALA A 117 -15.12 -18.32 -8.30
C ALA A 117 -16.59 -18.37 -8.77
N PRO A 118 -17.40 -19.35 -8.29
CA PRO A 118 -18.78 -19.49 -8.72
C PRO A 118 -19.64 -18.27 -8.36
N ALA A 119 -20.17 -17.58 -9.38
CA ALA A 119 -20.95 -16.34 -9.25
C ALA A 119 -22.16 -16.43 -8.28
N ARG A 120 -22.71 -17.64 -8.08
CA ARG A 120 -23.81 -17.89 -7.14
C ARG A 120 -23.46 -17.45 -5.71
N TRP A 121 -22.21 -17.64 -5.29
CA TRP A 121 -21.73 -17.35 -3.94
C TRP A 121 -20.74 -16.19 -3.92
N HIS A 122 -20.10 -15.92 -5.07
CA HIS A 122 -19.06 -14.91 -5.27
C HIS A 122 -19.44 -14.01 -6.43
N PRO A 123 -20.39 -13.06 -6.25
CA PRO A 123 -20.82 -12.16 -7.33
C PRO A 123 -19.68 -11.33 -7.95
N GLU A 124 -18.62 -11.07 -7.18
CA GLU A 124 -17.36 -10.46 -7.63
C GLU A 124 -16.56 -11.33 -8.61
N ILE A 125 -16.82 -12.64 -8.63
CA ILE A 125 -16.16 -13.69 -9.43
C ILE A 125 -14.68 -13.88 -9.09
N ASP A 126 -13.94 -12.83 -8.75
CA ASP A 126 -12.51 -12.87 -8.56
C ASP A 126 -12.11 -13.28 -7.13
N THR A 127 -11.29 -14.33 -7.01
CA THR A 127 -10.85 -14.88 -5.72
C THR A 127 -9.96 -13.89 -4.93
N GLY A 128 -9.13 -13.11 -5.62
CA GLY A 128 -8.30 -12.08 -5.00
C GLY A 128 -9.15 -10.94 -4.44
N VAL A 129 -10.13 -10.46 -5.22
CA VAL A 129 -11.12 -9.47 -4.75
C VAL A 129 -11.87 -10.00 -3.53
N HIS A 130 -12.36 -11.25 -3.59
CA HIS A 130 -13.05 -11.88 -2.46
C HIS A 130 -12.17 -11.92 -1.19
N THR A 131 -10.89 -12.25 -1.35
CA THR A 131 -9.93 -12.30 -0.24
C THR A 131 -9.76 -10.92 0.42
N LEU A 132 -9.66 -9.84 -0.38
CA LEU A 132 -9.63 -8.47 0.15
C LEU A 132 -10.94 -8.07 0.84
N MET A 133 -12.10 -8.53 0.35
CA MET A 133 -13.39 -8.32 1.01
C MET A 133 -13.45 -9.01 2.37
N ALA A 134 -13.01 -10.27 2.45
CA ALA A 134 -12.95 -11.02 3.71
C ALA A 134 -12.02 -10.35 4.73
N LEU A 135 -10.85 -9.86 4.28
CA LEU A 135 -9.93 -9.09 5.11
C LEU A 135 -10.56 -7.79 5.61
N THR A 136 -11.29 -7.08 4.74
CA THR A 136 -12.02 -5.85 5.11
C THR A 136 -13.03 -6.11 6.23
N LEU A 137 -13.82 -7.18 6.10
CA LEU A 137 -14.79 -7.58 7.13
C LEU A 137 -14.09 -7.96 8.44
N SER A 138 -13.02 -8.74 8.36
CA SER A 138 -12.25 -9.18 9.54
C SER A 138 -11.69 -7.99 10.34
N ALA A 139 -11.18 -6.98 9.65
CA ALA A 139 -10.68 -5.75 10.27
C ALA A 139 -11.78 -4.96 10.99
N GLY A 140 -13.01 -4.95 10.45
CA GLY A 140 -14.16 -4.30 11.08
C GLY A 140 -14.73 -5.04 12.31
N LEU A 141 -14.26 -6.25 12.59
CA LEU A 141 -14.67 -7.05 13.75
C LEU A 141 -13.68 -6.99 14.93
N SER A 142 -12.53 -6.33 14.75
CA SER A 142 -11.48 -6.16 15.76
C SER A 142 -11.69 -4.87 16.56
#